data_AF-A0A024WWZ4-F1
#
_entry.id   AF-A0A024WWZ4-F1
#
_cell.length_a   1.000
_cell.length_b   1.000
_cell.length_c   1.000
_cell.angle_alpha   90.00
_cell.angle_beta   90.00
_cell.angle_gamma   90.00
#
_symmetry.space_group_name_H-M   'P 1'
#
loop_
_entity.id
_entity.type
_entity.pdbx_description
1 polymer ?
#
loop_
_entity_poly.entity_id
_entity_poly.type
_entity_poly.pdbx_seq_one_letter_code
_entity_poly.pdbx_strand_id
1 'polypeptide(L)'
;MADKTEKFCLNCGKNMAAIAPWWGLVCGSGYAGWLHSAMAAAIDKAIAEGAAAGIKAGHLAGTKVVIDQLYTWGIYFVGKKELETIIDVTNYMKVSVINDKVYSHYTTLCTPSFGIDRPVGTFDFSSPVCNWVQPDHLFRLDINSVKAIIKKNVEEAVAGAEQAATTKTADMTPIYTTEFTTKNIAEVEAATTSYYTPIIASIVAIVIIVLIMVIIYKILRYRRKKKMKKKLQYIKLLEE
;
A
#
# COMPACT_ATOMS: atom_id res chain seq x y z
N MET A 1 11.12 -70.03 -0.14
CA MET A 1 11.66 -68.92 -0.95
C MET A 1 10.90 -67.60 -0.74
N ALA A 2 9.58 -67.54 -1.00
CA ALA A 2 8.80 -66.28 -0.98
C ALA A 2 8.69 -65.56 0.39
N ASP A 3 8.71 -66.29 1.51
CA ASP A 3 8.55 -65.71 2.86
C ASP A 3 9.75 -64.83 3.29
N LYS A 4 10.96 -65.18 2.84
CA LYS A 4 12.21 -64.44 3.16
C LYS A 4 12.35 -63.16 2.33
N THR A 5 11.93 -63.20 1.06
CA THR A 5 11.85 -62.02 0.19
C THR A 5 10.78 -61.03 0.67
N GLU A 6 9.67 -61.51 1.24
CA GLU A 6 8.59 -60.67 1.75
C GLU A 6 8.97 -59.92 3.04
N LYS A 7 9.76 -60.56 3.92
CA LYS A 7 10.30 -59.95 5.14
C LYS A 7 11.37 -58.87 4.86
N PHE A 8 12.19 -59.08 3.84
CA PHE A 8 13.14 -58.09 3.34
C PHE A 8 12.41 -56.86 2.75
N CYS A 9 11.34 -57.09 1.98
CA CYS A 9 10.51 -56.02 1.42
C CYS A 9 9.80 -55.20 2.51
N LEU A 10 9.31 -55.84 3.58
CA LEU A 10 8.70 -55.18 4.75
C LEU A 10 9.70 -54.32 5.54
N ASN A 11 10.95 -54.75 5.68
CA ASN A 11 11.99 -53.95 6.35
C ASN A 11 12.48 -52.77 5.50
N CYS A 12 12.52 -52.94 4.18
CA CYS A 12 12.90 -51.86 3.25
C CYS A 12 11.84 -50.74 3.25
N GLY A 13 10.55 -51.10 3.28
CA GLY A 13 9.45 -50.14 3.41
C GLY A 13 9.42 -49.40 4.75
N LYS A 14 9.87 -50.05 5.84
CA LYS A 14 9.89 -49.44 7.19
C LYS A 14 10.89 -48.28 7.30
N ASN A 15 12.05 -48.39 6.64
CA ASN A 15 13.08 -47.35 6.65
C ASN A 15 12.74 -46.21 5.68
N MET A 16 12.18 -46.51 4.50
CA MET A 16 11.74 -45.50 3.53
C MET A 16 10.54 -44.69 4.03
N ALA A 17 9.60 -45.33 4.74
CA ALA A 17 8.44 -44.66 5.35
C ALA A 17 8.81 -43.74 6.53
N ALA A 18 9.97 -43.93 7.16
CA ALA A 18 10.47 -43.08 8.24
C ALA A 18 11.25 -41.85 7.74
N ILE A 19 11.89 -41.95 6.56
CA ILE A 19 12.71 -40.86 5.98
C ILE A 19 11.83 -39.86 5.21
N ALA A 20 10.81 -40.33 4.50
CA ALA A 20 9.93 -39.46 3.69
C ALA A 20 9.20 -38.35 4.48
N PRO A 21 8.68 -38.59 5.71
CA PRO A 21 8.06 -37.54 6.52
C PRO A 21 9.06 -36.47 6.97
N TRP A 22 10.32 -36.84 7.19
CA TRP A 22 11.32 -35.93 7.74
C TRP A 22 11.79 -34.91 6.69
N TRP A 23 11.92 -35.35 5.44
CA TRP A 23 12.20 -34.45 4.31
C TRP A 23 11.03 -33.50 4.03
N GLY A 24 9.78 -33.97 4.15
CA GLY A 24 8.60 -33.10 4.04
C GLY A 24 8.53 -32.02 5.12
N LEU A 25 9.02 -32.32 6.33
CA LEU A 25 8.99 -31.40 7.47
C LEU A 25 10.11 -30.33 7.38
N VAL A 26 11.30 -30.71 6.92
CA VAL A 26 12.43 -29.79 6.70
C VAL A 26 12.19 -28.88 5.49
N CYS A 27 11.68 -29.40 4.38
CA CYS A 27 11.33 -28.58 3.22
C CYS A 27 10.12 -27.68 3.51
N GLY A 28 9.12 -28.17 4.24
CA GLY A 28 7.93 -27.39 4.60
C GLY A 28 8.21 -26.22 5.54
N SER A 29 9.09 -26.40 6.53
CA SER A 29 9.48 -25.34 7.47
C SER A 29 10.35 -24.26 6.81
N GLY A 30 11.27 -24.64 5.94
CA GLY A 30 12.04 -23.69 5.13
C GLY A 30 11.14 -22.86 4.19
N TYR A 31 10.18 -23.51 3.53
CA TYR A 31 9.22 -22.84 2.64
C TYR A 31 8.26 -21.91 3.40
N ALA A 32 7.78 -22.35 4.57
CA ALA A 32 6.94 -21.52 5.44
C ALA A 32 7.69 -20.29 5.96
N GLY A 33 8.97 -20.43 6.32
CA GLY A 33 9.81 -19.32 6.73
C GLY A 33 10.06 -18.30 5.60
N TRP A 34 10.31 -18.78 4.38
CA TRP A 34 10.47 -17.95 3.19
C TRP A 34 9.19 -17.19 2.79
N LEU A 35 8.04 -17.86 2.86
CA LEU A 35 6.74 -17.21 2.64
C LEU A 35 6.50 -16.12 3.69
N HIS A 36 6.80 -16.39 4.96
CA HIS A 36 6.61 -15.41 6.03
C HIS A 36 7.50 -14.17 5.84
N SER A 37 8.77 -14.36 5.45
CA SER A 37 9.68 -13.25 5.20
C SER A 37 9.30 -12.47 3.94
N ALA A 38 8.86 -13.15 2.87
CA ALA A 38 8.39 -12.50 1.66
C ALA A 38 7.13 -11.66 1.91
N MET A 39 6.18 -12.17 2.69
CA MET A 39 4.98 -11.43 3.09
C MET A 39 5.32 -10.24 3.99
N ALA A 40 6.25 -10.39 4.93
CA ALA A 40 6.73 -9.28 5.77
C ALA A 40 7.34 -8.17 4.92
N ALA A 41 8.22 -8.51 3.97
CA ALA A 41 8.81 -7.54 3.06
C ALA A 41 7.76 -6.85 2.16
N ALA A 42 6.74 -7.58 1.71
CA ALA A 42 5.62 -7.03 0.94
C ALA A 42 4.79 -6.03 1.76
N ILE A 43 4.57 -6.30 3.05
CA ILE A 43 3.88 -5.40 3.97
C ILE A 43 4.72 -4.15 4.24
N ASP A 44 6.01 -4.30 4.53
CA ASP A 44 6.93 -3.17 4.77
C ASP A 44 7.00 -2.25 3.54
N LYS A 45 7.08 -2.84 2.34
CA LYS A 45 7.01 -2.10 1.08
C LYS A 45 5.69 -1.36 0.93
N ALA A 46 4.56 -2.01 1.22
CA ALA A 46 3.24 -1.38 1.15
C ALA A 46 3.06 -0.23 2.14
N ILE A 47 3.63 -0.32 3.34
CA ILE A 47 3.63 0.77 4.32
C ILE A 47 4.43 1.96 3.79
N ALA A 48 5.61 1.72 3.21
CA ALA A 48 6.43 2.78 2.63
C ALA A 48 5.72 3.46 1.43
N GLU A 49 5.13 2.67 0.53
CA GLU A 49 4.37 3.18 -0.61
C GLU A 49 3.09 3.92 -0.18
N GLY A 50 2.38 3.38 0.82
CA GLY A 50 1.18 3.98 1.39
C GLY A 50 1.46 5.32 2.07
N ALA A 51 2.54 5.42 2.84
CA ALA A 51 2.99 6.67 3.44
C ALA A 51 3.37 7.70 2.37
N ALA A 52 4.13 7.31 1.34
CA ALA A 52 4.51 8.21 0.26
C ALA A 52 3.30 8.73 -0.54
N ALA A 53 2.32 7.87 -0.82
CA ALA A 53 1.08 8.25 -1.49
C ALA A 53 0.19 9.14 -0.61
N GLY A 54 0.09 8.84 0.69
CA GLY A 54 -0.62 9.66 1.67
C GLY A 54 -0.05 11.07 1.77
N ILE A 55 1.28 11.21 1.86
CA ILE A 55 1.97 12.52 1.91
C ILE A 55 1.70 13.33 0.62
N LYS A 56 1.75 12.69 -0.55
CA LYS A 56 1.42 13.35 -1.83
C LYS A 56 -0.01 13.88 -1.84
N ALA A 57 -0.98 13.07 -1.40
CA ALA A 57 -2.37 13.49 -1.30
C ALA A 57 -2.57 14.63 -0.29
N GLY A 58 -1.84 14.60 0.83
CA GLY A 58 -1.78 15.67 1.81
C GLY A 58 -1.30 17.00 1.22
N HIS A 59 -0.14 17.00 0.56
CA HIS A 59 0.40 18.21 -0.05
C HIS A 59 -0.53 18.81 -1.13
N LEU A 60 -1.19 17.97 -1.94
CA LEU A 60 -2.18 18.43 -2.90
C LEU A 60 -3.38 19.12 -2.22
N ALA A 61 -3.88 18.54 -1.12
CA ALA A 61 -4.97 19.14 -0.35
C ALA A 61 -4.54 20.46 0.31
N GLY A 62 -3.36 20.51 0.91
CA GLY A 62 -2.81 21.75 1.48
C GLY A 62 -2.64 22.86 0.43
N THR A 63 -2.11 22.51 -0.74
CA THR A 63 -1.97 23.45 -1.87
C THR A 63 -3.33 24.01 -2.29
N LYS A 64 -4.35 23.15 -2.42
CA LYS A 64 -5.70 23.55 -2.76
C LYS A 64 -6.29 24.53 -1.74
N VAL A 65 -6.09 24.31 -0.44
CA VAL A 65 -6.57 25.20 0.61
C VAL A 65 -5.95 26.60 0.50
N VAL A 66 -4.64 26.70 0.27
CA VAL A 66 -3.98 28.00 0.05
C VAL A 66 -4.58 28.72 -1.16
N ILE A 67 -4.77 28.01 -2.27
CA ILE A 67 -5.32 28.58 -3.50
C ILE A 67 -6.77 29.05 -3.28
N ASP A 68 -7.60 28.25 -2.63
CA ASP A 68 -9.00 28.61 -2.32
C ASP A 68 -9.07 29.83 -1.38
N GLN A 69 -8.15 29.94 -0.40
CA GLN A 69 -8.04 31.12 0.46
C GLN A 69 -7.62 32.38 -0.32
N LEU A 70 -6.69 32.26 -1.25
CA LEU A 70 -6.27 33.37 -2.11
C LEU A 70 -7.41 33.84 -3.03
N TYR A 71 -8.19 32.91 -3.58
CA TYR A 71 -9.41 33.26 -4.32
C TYR A 71 -10.43 33.99 -3.44
N THR A 72 -10.58 33.57 -2.17
CA THR A 72 -11.45 34.25 -1.20
C THR A 72 -10.98 35.68 -0.94
N TRP A 73 -9.66 35.93 -0.97
CA TRP A 73 -9.10 37.28 -0.88
C TRP A 73 -9.19 38.06 -2.20
N GLY A 74 -9.80 37.50 -3.25
CA GLY A 74 -9.94 38.16 -4.55
C GLY A 74 -8.67 38.13 -5.40
N ILE A 75 -7.72 37.27 -5.06
CA ILE A 75 -6.47 37.08 -5.80
C ILE A 75 -6.69 35.92 -6.77
N TYR A 76 -6.83 36.21 -8.05
CA TYR A 76 -7.02 35.18 -9.08
C TYR A 76 -5.78 34.98 -9.95
N PHE A 77 -5.05 36.07 -10.21
CA PHE A 77 -3.89 36.07 -11.10
C PHE A 77 -2.78 36.93 -10.53
N VAL A 78 -1.53 36.46 -10.62
CA VAL A 78 -0.36 37.27 -10.29
C VAL A 78 0.50 37.40 -11.54
N GLY A 79 0.67 38.62 -12.06
CA GLY A 79 1.46 38.87 -13.25
C GLY A 79 0.95 38.15 -14.51
N LYS A 80 -0.38 38.11 -14.70
CA LYS A 80 -1.07 37.41 -15.82
C LYS A 80 -0.93 35.88 -15.81
N LYS A 81 -0.48 35.29 -14.70
CA LYS A 81 -0.41 33.83 -14.50
C LYS A 81 -1.41 33.40 -13.43
N GLU A 82 -2.00 32.23 -13.63
CA GLU A 82 -2.89 31.58 -12.68
C GLU A 82 -2.13 31.14 -11.42
N LEU A 83 -2.81 31.20 -10.27
CA LEU A 83 -2.23 30.82 -8.98
C LEU A 83 -1.71 29.37 -8.96
N GLU A 84 -2.39 28.45 -9.65
CA GLU A 84 -2.00 27.04 -9.78
C GLU A 84 -0.61 26.85 -10.41
N THR A 85 -0.16 27.80 -11.24
CA THR A 85 1.17 27.75 -11.86
C THR A 85 2.27 28.35 -10.98
N ILE A 86 1.88 29.08 -9.94
CA ILE A 86 2.78 29.83 -9.07
C ILE A 86 2.93 29.13 -7.73
N ILE A 87 1.83 28.55 -7.22
CA ILE A 87 1.78 27.83 -5.95
C ILE A 87 1.71 26.34 -6.24
N ASP A 88 2.70 25.62 -5.75
CA ASP A 88 2.86 24.19 -5.93
C ASP A 88 3.03 23.49 -4.57
N VAL A 89 3.04 22.17 -4.62
CA VAL A 89 3.25 21.29 -3.46
C VAL A 89 4.59 21.52 -2.74
N THR A 90 5.55 22.22 -3.34
CA THR A 90 6.88 22.50 -2.76
C THR A 90 6.96 23.86 -2.07
N ASN A 91 6.07 24.78 -2.42
CA ASN A 91 6.15 26.17 -2.03
C ASN A 91 4.93 26.66 -1.23
N TYR A 92 3.82 25.91 -1.20
CA TYR A 92 2.59 26.31 -0.49
C TYR A 92 2.77 26.47 1.03
N MET A 93 3.80 25.86 1.62
CA MET A 93 4.13 26.06 3.05
C MET A 93 5.09 27.23 3.29
N LYS A 94 5.63 27.85 2.23
CA LYS A 94 6.59 28.94 2.35
C LYS A 94 5.85 30.27 2.44
N VAL A 95 5.65 30.72 3.68
CA VAL A 95 5.03 32.01 4.00
C VAL A 95 5.65 33.16 3.22
N SER A 96 6.99 33.20 3.06
CA SER A 96 7.67 34.26 2.31
C SER A 96 7.24 34.32 0.83
N VAL A 97 7.15 33.16 0.17
CA VAL A 97 6.76 33.08 -1.24
C VAL A 97 5.34 33.59 -1.42
N ILE A 98 4.40 33.13 -0.57
CA ILE A 98 3.00 33.54 -0.66
C ILE A 98 2.86 35.02 -0.32
N ASN A 99 3.50 35.48 0.76
CA ASN A 99 3.49 36.87 1.19
C ASN A 99 3.99 37.81 0.09
N ASP A 100 5.08 37.47 -0.59
CA ASP A 100 5.63 38.30 -1.67
C ASP A 100 4.67 38.39 -2.86
N LYS A 101 3.98 37.28 -3.19
CA LYS A 101 2.97 37.26 -4.27
C LYS A 101 1.74 38.06 -3.90
N VAL A 102 1.22 37.90 -2.69
CA VAL A 102 0.07 38.66 -2.18
C VAL A 102 0.41 40.15 -2.10
N TYR A 103 1.59 40.50 -1.59
CA TYR A 103 2.04 41.89 -1.52
C TYR A 103 2.22 42.52 -2.90
N SER A 104 2.77 41.78 -3.86
CA SER A 104 2.89 42.24 -5.25
C SER A 104 1.52 42.47 -5.91
N HIS A 105 0.54 41.62 -5.62
CA HIS A 105 -0.81 41.76 -6.14
C HIS A 105 -1.55 42.94 -5.48
N TYR A 106 -1.45 43.06 -4.15
CA TYR A 106 -2.00 44.16 -3.37
C TYR A 106 -1.47 45.52 -3.85
N THR A 107 -0.15 45.66 -4.04
CA THR A 107 0.43 46.92 -4.53
C THR A 107 -0.05 47.26 -5.94
N THR A 108 -0.22 46.26 -6.80
CA THR A 108 -0.71 46.50 -8.17
C THR A 108 -2.17 46.96 -8.20
N LEU A 109 -3.03 46.40 -7.33
CA LEU A 109 -4.48 46.67 -7.33
C LEU A 109 -4.93 47.81 -6.41
N CYS A 110 -4.30 47.93 -5.24
CA CYS A 110 -4.76 48.79 -4.15
C CYS A 110 -3.93 50.07 -4.00
N THR A 111 -2.78 50.20 -4.67
CA THR A 111 -1.96 51.43 -4.62
C THR A 111 -1.93 52.12 -5.97
N PRO A 112 -2.75 53.17 -6.19
CA PRO A 112 -2.76 53.90 -7.44
C PRO A 112 -1.43 54.62 -7.65
N SER A 113 -0.86 54.49 -8.85
CA SER A 113 0.24 55.36 -9.27
C SER A 113 -0.35 56.70 -9.68
N PHE A 114 0.02 57.79 -9.02
CA PHE A 114 -0.45 59.12 -9.36
C PHE A 114 0.48 59.76 -10.40
N GLY A 115 -0.06 60.06 -11.58
CA GLY A 115 0.56 60.99 -12.53
C GLY A 115 0.34 62.45 -12.10
N ILE A 116 0.51 63.39 -13.02
CA ILE A 116 0.50 64.84 -12.71
C ILE A 116 -0.80 65.28 -12.00
N ASP A 117 -1.95 64.63 -12.21
CA ASP A 117 -3.18 64.82 -11.40
C ASP A 117 -4.23 63.69 -11.55
N ARG A 118 -3.86 62.51 -12.06
CA ARG A 118 -4.80 61.39 -12.27
C ARG A 118 -4.17 60.04 -11.91
N PRO A 119 -4.93 59.10 -11.32
CA PRO A 119 -4.45 57.73 -11.12
C PRO A 119 -4.22 57.07 -12.49
N VAL A 120 -3.05 56.48 -12.68
CA VAL A 120 -2.62 55.80 -13.91
C VAL A 120 -2.41 54.31 -13.62
N GLY A 121 -3.23 53.45 -14.21
CA GLY A 121 -3.19 51.99 -14.02
C GLY A 121 -4.58 51.38 -13.79
N THR A 122 -4.61 50.05 -13.63
CA THR A 122 -5.81 49.28 -13.31
C THR A 122 -5.88 49.06 -11.80
N PHE A 123 -6.69 49.85 -11.10
CA PHE A 123 -6.85 49.76 -9.64
C PHE A 123 -8.30 49.41 -9.30
N ASP A 124 -8.48 48.60 -8.28
CA ASP A 124 -9.79 48.22 -7.76
C ASP A 124 -9.74 48.14 -6.24
N PHE A 125 -10.09 49.25 -5.59
CA PHE A 125 -10.16 49.34 -4.13
C PHE A 125 -11.28 48.50 -3.53
N SER A 126 -12.26 48.07 -4.34
CA SER A 126 -13.36 47.23 -3.87
C SER A 126 -12.97 45.75 -3.79
N SER A 127 -11.78 45.39 -4.29
CA SER A 127 -11.26 44.02 -4.17
C SER A 127 -11.14 43.62 -2.69
N PRO A 128 -11.52 42.37 -2.32
CA PRO A 128 -11.39 41.88 -0.95
C PRO A 128 -9.98 42.06 -0.39
N VAL A 129 -8.94 41.95 -1.24
CA VAL A 129 -7.53 42.13 -0.86
C VAL A 129 -7.19 43.57 -0.45
N CYS A 130 -7.95 44.56 -0.90
CA CYS A 130 -7.77 45.95 -0.50
C CYS A 130 -8.54 46.25 0.80
N ASN A 131 -9.75 45.72 0.91
CA ASN A 131 -10.63 45.92 2.06
C ASN A 131 -10.07 45.33 3.38
N TRP A 132 -9.54 44.11 3.34
CA TRP A 132 -9.01 43.47 4.56
C TRP A 132 -7.67 44.07 5.04
N VAL A 133 -6.85 44.63 4.14
CA VAL A 133 -5.55 45.23 4.49
C VAL A 133 -5.72 46.68 4.91
N GLN A 134 -6.69 47.40 4.31
CA GLN A 134 -6.94 48.81 4.62
C GLN A 134 -8.45 49.11 4.67
N PRO A 135 -9.15 48.66 5.73
CA PRO A 135 -10.61 48.75 5.84
C PRO A 135 -11.14 50.17 5.89
N ASP A 136 -10.38 51.13 6.45
CA ASP A 136 -10.88 52.50 6.64
C ASP A 136 -10.68 53.40 5.41
N HIS A 137 -9.99 52.96 4.34
CA HIS A 137 -9.69 53.72 3.11
C HIS A 137 -9.07 55.13 3.33
N LEU A 138 -8.76 55.49 4.58
CA LEU A 138 -8.26 56.78 5.01
C LEU A 138 -6.74 56.70 5.13
N PHE A 139 -6.07 57.49 4.29
CA PHE A 139 -4.70 58.03 4.41
C PHE A 139 -3.63 57.26 5.22
N ARG A 140 -2.60 56.80 4.49
CA ARG A 140 -1.26 56.33 4.94
C ARG A 140 -1.25 55.30 6.08
N LEU A 141 -1.58 54.05 5.75
CA LEU A 141 -0.92 52.95 6.48
C LEU A 141 0.58 53.00 6.19
N ASP A 142 1.39 52.84 7.23
CA ASP A 142 2.82 52.61 7.06
C ASP A 142 3.04 51.32 6.25
N ILE A 143 4.02 51.35 5.34
CA ILE A 143 4.31 50.21 4.45
C ILE A 143 4.63 48.95 5.28
N ASN A 144 5.24 49.12 6.46
CA ASN A 144 5.53 47.99 7.33
C ASN A 144 4.28 47.43 8.01
N SER A 145 3.30 48.27 8.35
CA SER A 145 2.00 47.83 8.88
C SER A 145 1.23 46.99 7.85
N VAL A 146 1.22 47.42 6.59
CA VAL A 146 0.62 46.65 5.48
C VAL A 146 1.28 45.28 5.34
N LYS A 147 2.62 45.26 5.32
CA LYS A 147 3.38 44.00 5.24
C LYS A 147 3.09 43.09 6.44
N ALA A 148 2.93 43.65 7.63
CA ALA A 148 2.64 42.88 8.84
C ALA A 148 1.24 42.24 8.79
N ILE A 149 0.22 42.98 8.33
CA ILE A 149 -1.16 42.46 8.20
C ILE A 149 -1.20 41.32 7.17
N ILE A 150 -0.62 41.54 5.99
CA ILE A 150 -0.56 40.51 4.94
C ILE A 150 0.17 39.28 5.46
N LYS A 151 1.34 39.48 6.08
CA LYS A 151 2.13 38.38 6.63
C LYS A 151 1.34 37.57 7.65
N LYS A 152 0.67 38.22 8.59
CA LYS A 152 -0.14 37.54 9.62
C LYS A 152 -1.23 36.65 9.00
N ASN A 153 -1.99 37.19 8.05
CA ASN A 153 -3.07 36.41 7.45
C ASN A 153 -2.56 35.30 6.52
N VAL A 154 -1.40 35.51 5.88
CA VAL A 154 -0.70 34.46 5.13
C VAL A 154 -0.20 33.35 6.07
N GLU A 155 0.29 33.69 7.25
CA GLU A 155 0.66 32.70 8.27
C GLU A 155 -0.55 31.87 8.72
N GLU A 156 -1.70 32.51 8.95
CA GLU A 156 -2.96 31.81 9.28
C GLU A 156 -3.42 30.91 8.13
N ALA A 157 -3.31 31.37 6.89
CA ALA A 157 -3.63 30.58 5.69
C ALA A 157 -2.73 29.34 5.56
N VAL A 158 -1.42 29.53 5.72
CA VAL A 158 -0.43 28.44 5.68
C VAL A 158 -0.66 27.44 6.82
N ALA A 159 -1.00 27.91 8.02
CA ALA A 159 -1.35 27.03 9.14
C ALA A 159 -2.61 26.19 8.83
N GLY A 160 -3.64 26.79 8.23
CA GLY A 160 -4.83 26.06 7.77
C GLY A 160 -4.51 25.02 6.69
N ALA A 161 -3.60 25.35 5.77
CA ALA A 161 -3.13 24.44 4.74
C ALA A 161 -2.27 23.29 5.30
N GLU A 162 -1.44 23.55 6.31
CA GLU A 162 -0.69 22.52 7.05
C GLU A 162 -1.63 21.56 7.77
N GLN A 163 -2.66 22.09 8.43
CA GLN A 163 -3.68 21.26 9.06
C GLN A 163 -4.43 20.41 8.04
N ALA A 164 -4.86 20.98 6.91
CA ALA A 164 -5.53 20.23 5.86
C ALA A 164 -4.60 19.14 5.25
N ALA A 165 -3.32 19.44 5.06
CA ALA A 165 -2.34 18.49 4.55
C ALA A 165 -2.12 17.33 5.52
N THR A 166 -1.99 17.61 6.81
CA THR A 166 -1.78 16.58 7.85
C THR A 166 -3.02 15.70 8.02
N THR A 167 -4.23 16.29 8.08
CA THR A 167 -5.49 15.54 8.13
C THR A 167 -5.64 14.64 6.91
N LYS A 168 -5.46 15.18 5.70
CA LYS A 168 -5.61 14.37 4.48
C LYS A 168 -4.54 13.28 4.36
N THR A 169 -3.32 13.55 4.81
CA THR A 169 -2.27 12.53 4.90
C THR A 169 -2.70 11.40 5.83
N ALA A 170 -3.21 11.72 7.02
CA ALA A 170 -3.68 10.75 8.00
C ALA A 170 -4.86 9.91 7.47
N ASP A 171 -5.79 10.52 6.75
CA ASP A 171 -6.95 9.83 6.17
C ASP A 171 -6.57 8.90 5.01
N MET A 172 -5.64 9.33 4.15
CA MET A 172 -5.31 8.60 2.92
C MET A 172 -4.21 7.55 3.10
N THR A 173 -3.27 7.74 4.03
CA THR A 173 -2.21 6.78 4.33
C THR A 173 -2.74 5.36 4.63
N PRO A 174 -3.75 5.15 5.49
CA PRO A 174 -4.28 3.81 5.75
C PRO A 174 -4.93 3.20 4.51
N ILE A 175 -5.66 4.01 3.72
CA ILE A 175 -6.33 3.56 2.49
C ILE A 175 -5.30 3.05 1.49
N TYR A 176 -4.27 3.86 1.19
CA TYR A 176 -3.21 3.45 0.27
C TYR A 176 -2.41 2.27 0.81
N THR A 177 -2.14 2.23 2.12
CA THR A 177 -1.44 1.08 2.72
C THR A 177 -2.26 -0.21 2.55
N THR A 178 -3.58 -0.16 2.74
CA THR A 178 -4.45 -1.34 2.49
C THR A 178 -4.48 -1.75 1.02
N GLU A 179 -4.47 -0.79 0.10
CA GLU A 179 -4.44 -1.07 -1.34
C GLU A 179 -3.10 -1.68 -1.78
N PHE A 180 -1.98 -1.13 -1.31
CA PHE A 180 -0.66 -1.66 -1.63
C PHE A 180 -0.38 -3.00 -0.92
N THR A 181 -0.88 -3.21 0.30
CA THR A 181 -0.72 -4.50 0.99
C THR A 181 -1.47 -5.60 0.24
N THR A 182 -2.74 -5.37 -0.14
CA THR A 182 -3.51 -6.34 -0.93
C THR A 182 -2.85 -6.64 -2.27
N LYS A 183 -2.35 -5.62 -2.97
CA LYS A 183 -1.61 -5.79 -4.23
C LYS A 183 -0.30 -6.58 -4.06
N ASN A 184 0.56 -6.18 -3.11
CA ASN A 184 1.86 -6.83 -2.91
C ASN A 184 1.69 -8.27 -2.39
N ILE A 185 0.69 -8.55 -1.55
CA ILE A 185 0.34 -9.92 -1.14
C ILE A 185 -0.13 -10.75 -2.34
N ALA A 186 -0.99 -10.20 -3.19
CA ALA A 186 -1.45 -10.89 -4.39
C ALA A 186 -0.29 -11.20 -5.36
N GLU A 187 0.71 -10.32 -5.46
CA GLU A 187 1.92 -10.59 -6.25
C GLU A 187 2.76 -11.75 -5.67
N VAL A 188 2.91 -11.82 -4.34
CA VAL A 188 3.59 -12.94 -3.66
C VAL A 188 2.81 -14.25 -3.83
N GLU A 189 1.49 -14.20 -3.69
CA GLU A 189 0.62 -15.37 -3.95
C GLU A 189 0.75 -15.82 -5.40
N ALA A 190 0.63 -14.91 -6.38
CA ALA A 190 0.79 -15.22 -7.80
C ALA A 190 2.13 -15.90 -8.12
N ALA A 191 3.23 -15.45 -7.52
CA ALA A 191 4.54 -16.05 -7.69
C ALA A 191 4.64 -17.45 -7.06
N THR A 192 3.95 -17.70 -5.93
CA THR A 192 4.03 -18.96 -5.17
C THR A 192 3.07 -20.03 -5.69
N THR A 193 1.85 -19.66 -6.08
CA THR A 193 1.37 -19.86 -7.46
C THR A 193 1.89 -21.07 -8.23
N SER A 194 2.89 -20.74 -9.04
CA SER A 194 3.54 -21.60 -10.01
C SER A 194 4.24 -22.82 -9.40
N TYR A 195 4.56 -22.78 -8.10
CA TYR A 195 5.33 -23.83 -7.43
C TYR A 195 4.43 -24.82 -6.69
N TYR A 196 3.33 -24.36 -6.05
CA TYR A 196 2.48 -25.30 -5.29
C TYR A 196 1.62 -26.19 -6.19
N THR A 197 1.19 -25.72 -7.36
CA THR A 197 0.32 -26.49 -8.26
C THR A 197 0.96 -27.82 -8.70
N PRO A 198 2.22 -27.87 -9.18
CA PRO A 198 2.87 -29.14 -9.49
C PRO A 198 3.18 -29.97 -8.24
N ILE A 199 3.51 -29.34 -7.11
CA ILE A 199 3.77 -30.05 -5.85
C ILE A 199 2.51 -30.79 -5.38
N ILE A 200 1.35 -30.13 -5.32
CA ILE A 200 0.08 -30.76 -4.92
C ILE A 200 -0.30 -31.87 -5.90
N ALA A 201 -0.17 -31.63 -7.21
CA ALA A 201 -0.45 -32.66 -8.22
C ALA A 201 0.44 -33.90 -8.03
N SER A 202 1.73 -33.72 -7.73
CA SER A 202 2.66 -34.82 -7.46
C SER A 202 2.27 -35.61 -6.20
N ILE A 203 1.86 -34.94 -5.12
CA ILE A 203 1.42 -35.59 -3.87
C ILE A 203 0.16 -36.40 -4.11
N VAL A 204 -0.83 -35.83 -4.81
CA VAL A 204 -2.08 -36.54 -5.16
C VAL A 204 -1.77 -37.79 -5.99
N ALA A 205 -0.88 -37.68 -6.98
CA ALA A 205 -0.45 -38.83 -7.78
C ALA A 205 0.20 -39.94 -6.93
N ILE A 206 1.10 -39.59 -6.00
CA ILE A 206 1.72 -40.55 -5.08
C ILE A 206 0.67 -41.24 -4.19
N VAL A 207 -0.29 -40.48 -3.64
CA VAL A 207 -1.36 -41.03 -2.80
C VAL A 207 -2.21 -42.03 -3.58
N ILE A 208 -2.54 -41.75 -4.84
CA ILE A 208 -3.29 -42.67 -5.70
C ILE A 208 -2.50 -43.97 -5.93
N ILE A 209 -1.20 -43.89 -6.23
CA ILE A 209 -0.34 -45.07 -6.41
C ILE A 209 -0.30 -45.92 -5.14
N VAL A 210 -0.12 -45.29 -3.98
CA VAL A 210 -0.11 -45.98 -2.68
C VAL A 210 -1.46 -46.65 -2.40
N LEU A 211 -2.58 -45.98 -2.67
CA LEU A 211 -3.93 -46.55 -2.51
C LEU A 211 -4.12 -47.80 -3.39
N ILE A 212 -3.69 -47.75 -4.65
CA ILE A 212 -3.75 -48.91 -5.57
C ILE A 212 -2.91 -50.07 -5.01
N MET A 213 -1.68 -49.80 -4.55
CA MET A 213 -0.82 -50.82 -3.95
C MET A 213 -1.47 -51.46 -2.71
N VAL A 214 -2.11 -50.67 -1.85
CA VAL A 214 -2.80 -51.17 -0.64
C VAL A 214 -4.01 -52.04 -1.01
N ILE A 215 -4.79 -51.66 -2.02
CA ILE A 215 -5.95 -52.44 -2.49
C ILE A 215 -5.47 -53.79 -3.04
N ILE A 216 -4.49 -53.79 -3.95
CA ILE A 216 -3.90 -55.01 -4.52
C ILE A 216 -3.33 -55.90 -3.41
N TYR A 217 -2.58 -55.31 -2.47
CA TYR A 217 -2.03 -56.03 -1.33
C TYR A 217 -3.12 -56.69 -0.48
N LYS A 218 -4.21 -55.98 -0.17
CA LYS A 218 -5.33 -56.55 0.60
C LYS A 218 -6.01 -57.70 -0.15
N ILE A 219 -6.21 -57.59 -1.46
CA ILE A 219 -6.76 -58.67 -2.29
C ILE A 219 -5.86 -59.90 -2.26
N LEU A 220 -4.54 -59.72 -2.49
CA LEU A 220 -3.58 -60.81 -2.48
C LEU A 220 -3.48 -61.47 -1.11
N ARG A 221 -3.45 -60.68 -0.03
CA ARG A 221 -3.41 -61.19 1.35
C ARG A 221 -4.67 -61.97 1.70
N TYR A 222 -5.84 -61.48 1.28
CA TYR A 222 -7.11 -62.17 1.48
C TYR A 222 -7.12 -63.53 0.74
N ARG A 223 -6.65 -63.56 -0.51
CA ARG A 223 -6.52 -64.81 -1.30
C ARG A 223 -5.59 -65.83 -0.64
N ARG A 224 -4.43 -65.40 -0.11
CA ARG A 224 -3.50 -66.30 0.58
C ARG A 224 -4.11 -66.88 1.85
N LYS A 225 -4.77 -66.07 2.69
CA LYS A 225 -5.46 -66.58 3.89
C LYS A 225 -6.57 -67.59 3.54
N LYS A 226 -7.35 -67.35 2.49
CA LYS A 226 -8.39 -68.30 2.04
C LYS A 226 -7.79 -69.63 1.56
N LYS A 227 -6.68 -69.59 0.82
CA LYS A 227 -5.96 -70.82 0.41
C LYS A 227 -5.44 -71.62 1.61
N MET A 228 -4.87 -70.96 2.62
CA MET A 228 -4.35 -71.64 3.81
C MET A 228 -5.46 -72.29 4.66
N LYS A 229 -6.61 -71.60 4.82
CA LYS A 229 -7.78 -72.18 5.52
C LYS A 229 -8.30 -73.45 4.83
N LYS A 230 -8.38 -73.44 3.49
CA LYS A 230 -8.77 -74.64 2.72
C LYS A 230 -7.78 -75.79 2.94
N LYS A 231 -6.46 -75.52 2.90
CA LYS A 231 -5.43 -76.55 3.13
C LYS A 231 -5.54 -77.19 4.51
N LEU A 232 -5.81 -76.42 5.56
CA LEU A 232 -6.01 -76.95 6.92
C LEU A 232 -7.22 -77.88 7.03
N GLN A 233 -8.30 -77.61 6.28
CA GLN A 233 -9.46 -78.49 6.25
C GLN A 233 -9.16 -79.82 5.54
N TYR A 234 -8.40 -79.79 4.45
CA TYR A 234 -8.00 -81.03 3.75
C TYR A 234 -7.06 -81.91 4.56
N ILE A 235 -6.13 -81.34 5.33
CA ILE A 235 -5.23 -82.12 6.21
C ILE A 235 -6.05 -82.87 7.27
N LYS A 236 -7.03 -82.21 7.89
CA LYS A 236 -7.88 -82.84 8.90
C LYS A 236 -8.73 -84.00 8.39
N LEU A 237 -9.17 -83.96 7.13
CA LEU A 237 -9.97 -85.02 6.50
C LEU A 237 -9.15 -86.28 6.13
N LEU A 238 -7.82 -86.18 6.09
CA LEU A 238 -6.92 -87.29 5.76
C LEU A 238 -6.36 -88.00 7.01
N GLU A 239 -6.62 -87.45 8.19
CA GLU A 239 -6.10 -87.93 9.48
C GLU A 239 -7.16 -88.73 10.27
N GLU A 240 -8.41 -88.74 9.79
CA GLU A 240 -9.47 -89.71 10.15
C GLU A 240 -9.47 -90.89 9.17
#